data_AF-A0A1E7HRZ0-F1
#
_entry.id   AF-A0A1E7HRZ0-F1
#
_cell.length_a   1.000
_cell.length_b   1.000
_cell.length_c   1.000
_cell.angle_alpha   90.00
_cell.angle_beta   90.00
_cell.angle_gamma   90.00
#
_symmetry.space_group_name_H-M   'P 1'
#
loop_
_entity.id
_entity.type
_entity.pdbx_description
1 polymer ?
#
loop_
_entity_poly.entity_id
_entity_poly.type
_entity_poly.pdbx_seq_one_letter_code
_entity_poly.pdbx_strand_id
1 'polypeptide(L)'
;MEFTATFGLDLFPLSFVQEFRSEYNTLNGGTMADILVEVDEWIGEIIDEVDKLGIAENTIIMVIGDNGPFLQYEGPTGQSDRIYRGGKADHLEGGVRVNAWMKWKGVIEAGSSAEDIIHVSDLFTTFARLADATDGVPRDRVIDGVDQSGVLLLGETHGRRDYVHIYEGPLLKSVVKNKYKMHLPPPGSNPIAASIFDLYRDPRESRPIDSIKYGPWGGGQFAGMVKRHMAYKQKYPDRPPVYDMPYKGIENLRPETKKLLEIFMLGLPQK
;
A
#
# COMPACT_ATOMS: atom_id res chain seq x y z
N MET A 1 28.28 7.20 18.85
CA MET A 1 27.48 5.97 18.92
C MET A 1 26.21 6.27 18.14
N GLU A 2 26.32 6.28 16.82
CA GLU A 2 25.20 6.54 15.91
C GLU A 2 24.37 5.26 15.79
N PHE A 3 23.10 5.37 16.16
CA PHE A 3 22.09 4.36 15.87
C PHE A 3 21.58 4.63 14.46
N THR A 4 22.23 4.06 13.44
CA THR A 4 21.64 3.92 12.12
C THR A 4 20.69 2.74 12.19
N ALA A 5 19.39 3.01 12.31
CA ALA A 5 18.35 2.01 12.10
C ALA A 5 18.25 1.73 10.59
N THR A 6 19.14 0.89 10.08
CA THR A 6 18.90 0.20 8.80
C THR A 6 17.74 -0.75 9.03
N PHE A 7 16.55 -0.35 8.57
CA PHE A 7 15.47 -1.30 8.36
C PHE A 7 15.98 -2.33 7.36
N GLY A 8 16.13 -3.59 7.81
CA GLY A 8 16.63 -4.73 7.04
C GLY A 8 15.68 -5.18 5.95
N LEU A 9 15.40 -4.30 4.99
CA LEU A 9 15.03 -4.65 3.64
C LEU A 9 16.30 -4.41 2.82
N ASP A 10 16.91 -5.48 2.31
CA ASP A 10 17.90 -5.37 1.23
C ASP A 10 17.16 -4.83 -0.01
N LEU A 11 16.82 -3.54 -0.01
CA LEU A 11 16.54 -2.83 -1.24
C LEU A 11 17.85 -2.87 -2.01
N PHE A 12 17.83 -3.55 -3.16
CA PHE A 12 18.77 -3.39 -4.28
C PHE A 12 19.50 -2.06 -4.17
N PRO A 13 20.85 -2.01 -4.10
CA PRO A 13 21.64 -1.11 -3.26
C PRO A 13 21.14 0.35 -3.18
N LEU A 14 20.02 0.58 -2.48
CA LEU A 14 19.43 1.90 -2.32
C LEU A 14 19.96 2.46 -1.01
N SER A 15 20.88 3.41 -1.13
CA SER A 15 21.38 4.16 0.01
C SER A 15 20.33 5.16 0.46
N PHE A 16 19.73 4.94 1.63
CA PHE A 16 18.91 5.96 2.29
C PHE A 16 19.75 7.04 2.98
N VAL A 17 21.08 7.03 2.78
CA VAL A 17 21.99 8.03 3.35
C VAL A 17 21.71 9.37 2.67
N GLN A 18 21.51 10.39 3.50
CA GLN A 18 21.33 11.76 3.04
C GLN A 18 22.69 12.32 2.62
N GLU A 19 23.06 12.10 1.37
CA GLU A 19 24.25 12.67 0.78
C GLU A 19 23.93 14.01 0.13
N PHE A 20 24.62 15.08 0.53
CA PHE A 20 24.54 16.33 -0.22
C PHE A 20 25.20 16.15 -1.57
N ARG A 21 24.45 16.34 -2.66
CA ARG A 21 24.98 16.34 -4.02
C ARG A 21 25.02 17.78 -4.54
N SER A 22 26.06 18.11 -5.30
CA SER A 22 26.18 19.42 -5.96
C SER A 22 25.21 19.58 -7.13
N GLU A 23 24.77 18.47 -7.72
CA GLU A 23 23.84 18.40 -8.84
C GLU A 23 22.84 17.25 -8.60
N TYR A 24 21.62 17.44 -9.05
CA TYR A 24 20.54 16.45 -8.99
C TYR A 24 19.97 16.24 -10.40
N ASN A 25 19.50 15.03 -10.69
CA ASN A 25 18.90 14.66 -11.98
C ASN A 25 17.43 15.11 -12.08
N THR A 26 16.85 15.59 -10.99
CA THR A 26 15.44 16.00 -10.93
C THR A 26 15.29 17.48 -10.57
N LEU A 27 14.23 18.12 -11.06
CA LEU A 27 13.90 19.52 -10.72
C LEU A 27 13.55 19.71 -9.24
N ASN A 28 13.03 18.68 -8.59
CA ASN A 28 12.73 18.72 -7.15
C ASN A 28 14.00 18.73 -6.30
N GLY A 29 15.11 18.20 -6.83
CA GLY A 29 16.35 17.99 -6.08
C GLY A 29 16.20 17.00 -4.92
N GLY A 30 17.33 16.60 -4.35
CA GLY A 30 17.37 15.72 -3.18
C GLY A 30 17.60 14.25 -3.53
N THR A 31 18.25 13.54 -2.61
CA THR A 31 18.73 12.17 -2.84
C THR A 31 17.62 11.17 -3.15
N MET A 32 16.45 11.28 -2.51
CA MET A 32 15.35 10.34 -2.74
C MET A 32 14.69 10.58 -4.09
N ALA A 33 14.59 11.84 -4.54
CA ALA A 33 14.08 12.15 -5.86
C ALA A 33 14.99 11.58 -6.96
N ASP A 34 16.32 11.67 -6.80
CA ASP A 34 17.29 11.06 -7.72
C ASP A 34 17.24 9.53 -7.71
N ILE A 35 17.13 8.91 -6.54
CA ILE A 35 16.99 7.46 -6.41
C ILE A 35 15.76 6.95 -7.16
N LEU A 36 14.66 7.71 -7.18
CA LEU A 36 13.48 7.33 -7.96
C LEU A 36 13.74 7.30 -9.47
N VAL A 37 14.68 8.11 -9.99
CA VAL A 37 15.10 8.04 -11.41
C VAL A 37 15.86 6.75 -11.67
N GLU A 38 16.79 6.39 -10.79
CA GLU A 38 17.55 5.14 -10.90
C GLU A 38 16.63 3.91 -10.81
N VAL A 39 15.64 3.93 -9.91
CA VAL A 39 14.62 2.88 -9.82
C VAL A 39 13.78 2.80 -11.10
N ASP A 40 13.43 3.92 -11.73
CA ASP A 40 12.69 3.95 -13.01
C ASP A 40 13.51 3.31 -14.14
N GLU A 41 14.81 3.60 -14.23
CA GLU A 41 15.73 2.97 -15.18
C GLU A 41 15.80 1.45 -14.96
N TRP A 42 15.92 0.98 -13.72
CA TRP A 42 15.93 -0.46 -13.39
C TRP A 42 14.61 -1.15 -13.73
N ILE A 43 13.47 -0.47 -13.53
CA ILE A 43 12.17 -1.00 -13.96
C ILE A 43 12.17 -1.18 -15.49
N GLY A 44 12.73 -0.22 -16.23
CA GLY A 44 12.95 -0.32 -17.67
C GLY A 44 13.77 -1.56 -18.06
N GLU A 45 14.90 -1.79 -17.39
CA GLU A 45 15.76 -2.96 -17.63
C GLU A 45 15.03 -4.29 -17.37
N ILE A 46 14.23 -4.37 -16.30
CA ILE A 46 13.41 -5.55 -15.99
C ILE A 46 12.39 -5.81 -17.10
N ILE A 47 11.70 -4.76 -17.56
CA ILE A 47 10.71 -4.86 -18.63
C ILE A 47 11.38 -5.35 -19.92
N ASP A 48 12.50 -4.76 -20.31
CA ASP A 48 13.25 -5.13 -21.50
C ASP A 48 13.73 -6.58 -21.44
N GLU A 49 14.21 -7.04 -20.29
CA GLU A 49 14.65 -8.41 -20.11
C GLU A 49 13.50 -9.41 -20.18
N VAL A 50 12.35 -9.09 -19.57
CA VAL A 50 11.12 -9.90 -19.67
C VAL A 50 10.65 -10.02 -21.13
N ASP A 51 10.75 -8.94 -21.91
CA ASP A 51 10.46 -8.96 -23.36
C ASP A 51 11.49 -9.77 -24.15
N LYS A 52 12.81 -9.61 -23.89
CA LYS A 52 13.88 -10.39 -24.54
C LYS A 52 13.76 -11.89 -24.30
N LEU A 53 13.37 -12.29 -23.10
CA LEU A 53 13.14 -13.68 -22.72
C LEU A 53 11.90 -14.28 -23.39
N GLY A 54 11.03 -13.46 -24.00
CA GLY A 54 9.82 -13.91 -24.68
C GLY A 54 8.74 -14.41 -23.72
N ILE A 55 8.74 -13.94 -22.46
CA ILE A 55 7.79 -14.38 -21.41
C ILE A 55 6.81 -13.27 -20.99
N ALA A 56 6.83 -12.12 -21.67
CA ALA A 56 6.07 -10.94 -21.31
C ALA A 56 4.54 -11.16 -21.30
N GLU A 57 4.02 -11.99 -22.20
CA GLU A 57 2.60 -12.33 -22.29
C GLU A 57 2.12 -13.20 -21.11
N ASN A 58 3.04 -13.84 -20.39
CA ASN A 58 2.77 -14.65 -19.20
C ASN A 58 3.42 -14.07 -17.92
N THR A 59 3.71 -12.77 -17.93
CA THR A 59 4.34 -12.09 -16.79
C THR A 59 3.56 -10.84 -16.44
N ILE A 60 3.15 -10.74 -15.18
CA ILE A 60 2.65 -9.50 -14.59
C ILE A 60 3.83 -8.77 -13.98
N ILE A 61 4.01 -7.51 -14.36
CA ILE A 61 4.92 -6.58 -13.70
C ILE A 61 4.07 -5.55 -12.97
N MET A 62 4.26 -5.40 -11.65
CA MET A 62 3.57 -4.42 -10.84
C MET A 62 4.57 -3.63 -10.01
N VAL A 63 4.42 -2.31 -10.02
CA VAL A 63 5.19 -1.36 -9.22
C VAL A 63 4.22 -0.65 -8.31
N ILE A 64 4.42 -0.72 -6.99
CA ILE A 64 3.53 -0.13 -5.99
C ILE A 64 4.33 0.34 -4.78
N GLY A 65 3.94 1.49 -4.21
CA GLY A 65 4.47 1.93 -2.91
C GLY A 65 3.86 1.16 -1.74
N ASP A 66 4.61 0.93 -0.66
CA ASP A 66 4.09 0.28 0.54
C ASP A 66 3.42 1.28 1.51
N ASN A 67 3.85 2.55 1.49
CA ASN A 67 3.27 3.67 2.25
C ASN A 67 3.62 5.02 1.60
N GLY A 68 3.08 6.08 2.18
CA GLY A 68 3.38 7.46 1.84
C GLY A 68 4.82 7.91 2.10
N PRO A 69 5.20 9.12 1.66
CA PRO A 69 6.54 9.66 1.84
C PRO A 69 6.89 9.84 3.32
N PHE A 70 8.17 9.68 3.64
CA PHE A 70 8.74 9.94 4.95
C PHE A 70 8.97 11.45 5.13
N LEU A 71 7.92 12.20 5.47
CA LEU A 71 7.96 13.66 5.54
C LEU A 71 8.96 14.23 6.56
N GLN A 72 9.46 13.45 7.51
CA GLN A 72 10.57 13.87 8.39
C GLN A 72 11.86 14.18 7.61
N TYR A 73 11.95 13.73 6.35
CA TYR A 73 13.08 13.97 5.45
C TYR A 73 12.73 14.89 4.26
N GLU A 74 11.55 15.53 4.23
CA GLU A 74 11.06 16.34 3.10
C GLU A 74 12.12 17.31 2.54
N GLY A 75 12.71 18.13 3.40
CA GLY A 75 13.69 19.15 3.01
C GLY A 75 14.90 18.59 2.24
N PRO A 76 15.79 17.81 2.88
CA PRO A 76 17.05 17.39 2.25
C PRO A 76 16.89 16.32 1.16
N THR A 77 15.74 15.64 1.10
CA THR A 77 15.60 14.46 0.22
C THR A 77 14.68 14.64 -0.98
N GLY A 78 13.95 15.76 -1.06
CA GLY A 78 13.00 16.01 -2.16
C GLY A 78 11.67 15.27 -2.02
N GLN A 79 11.43 14.63 -0.88
CA GLN A 79 10.13 14.05 -0.53
C GLN A 79 9.12 15.15 -0.21
N SER A 80 7.84 14.95 -0.51
CA SER A 80 6.78 15.91 -0.19
C SER A 80 5.42 15.24 -0.21
N ASP A 81 4.44 15.84 0.48
CA ASP A 81 3.06 15.34 0.53
C ASP A 81 2.25 15.63 -0.77
N ARG A 82 2.80 16.45 -1.68
CA ARG A 82 2.24 16.77 -3.01
C ARG A 82 0.74 17.10 -2.98
N ILE A 83 -0.11 16.22 -3.53
CA ILE A 83 -1.56 16.44 -3.63
C ILE A 83 -2.34 15.79 -2.49
N TYR A 84 -1.71 14.95 -1.68
CA TYR A 84 -2.34 14.18 -0.61
C TYR A 84 -1.65 14.52 0.71
N ARG A 85 -2.39 15.13 1.64
CA ARG A 85 -1.79 15.60 2.89
C ARG A 85 -1.31 14.43 3.75
N GLY A 86 -0.18 14.59 4.44
CA GLY A 86 0.38 13.61 5.37
C GLY A 86 1.41 12.69 4.74
N GLY A 87 2.01 11.81 5.54
CA GLY A 87 3.07 10.92 5.12
C GLY A 87 3.08 9.60 5.87
N LYS A 88 4.18 8.86 5.76
CA LYS A 88 4.36 7.57 6.44
C LYS A 88 3.92 7.66 7.91
N ALA A 89 3.19 6.63 8.33
CA ALA A 89 2.56 6.49 9.65
C ALA A 89 1.30 7.34 9.89
N ASP A 90 0.92 8.25 8.98
CA ASP A 90 -0.36 8.94 9.08
C ASP A 90 -1.51 8.12 8.47
N HIS A 91 -2.71 8.25 9.03
CA HIS A 91 -3.95 7.71 8.43
C HIS A 91 -4.50 8.59 7.28
N LEU A 92 -3.86 9.73 7.02
CA LEU A 92 -4.22 10.69 5.98
C LEU A 92 -3.91 10.14 4.58
N GLU A 93 -4.51 10.71 3.53
CA GLU A 93 -4.33 10.23 2.16
C GLU A 93 -2.86 10.17 1.77
N GLY A 94 -2.04 11.14 2.19
CA GLY A 94 -0.61 11.15 1.88
C GLY A 94 0.16 10.01 2.53
N GLY A 95 -0.35 9.43 3.62
CA GLY A 95 0.27 8.28 4.30
C GLY A 95 -0.11 6.92 3.75
N VAL A 96 -1.30 6.80 3.15
CA VAL A 96 -1.89 5.50 2.76
C VAL A 96 -2.16 5.35 1.27
N ARG A 97 -2.29 6.46 0.53
CA ARG A 97 -2.51 6.44 -0.91
C ARG A 97 -1.17 6.48 -1.62
N VAL A 98 -0.90 5.43 -2.36
CA VAL A 98 0.39 5.18 -3.02
C VAL A 98 0.22 5.14 -4.53
N ASN A 99 1.30 5.41 -5.25
CA ASN A 99 1.35 5.15 -6.68
C ASN A 99 1.35 3.62 -6.91
N ALA A 100 0.58 3.18 -7.90
CA ALA A 100 0.54 1.80 -8.34
C ALA A 100 0.44 1.77 -9.87
N TRP A 101 1.22 0.91 -10.50
CA TRP A 101 1.23 0.68 -11.94
C TRP A 101 1.39 -0.82 -12.20
N MET A 102 0.72 -1.31 -13.24
CA MET A 102 0.73 -2.72 -13.60
C MET A 102 0.78 -2.88 -15.12
N LYS A 103 1.57 -3.85 -15.58
CA LYS A 103 1.67 -4.27 -16.98
C LYS A 103 1.51 -5.77 -17.08
N TRP A 104 0.68 -6.19 -18.03
CA TRP A 104 0.59 -7.57 -18.48
C TRP A 104 0.33 -7.56 -19.97
N LYS A 105 1.37 -7.90 -20.75
CA LYS A 105 1.36 -7.76 -22.21
C LYS A 105 0.26 -8.63 -22.83
N GLY A 106 -0.57 -8.03 -23.67
CA GLY A 106 -1.70 -8.70 -24.33
C GLY A 106 -2.93 -8.90 -23.46
N VAL A 107 -2.89 -8.53 -22.18
CA VAL A 107 -4.04 -8.66 -21.25
C VAL A 107 -4.52 -7.29 -20.76
N ILE A 108 -3.62 -6.45 -20.24
CA ILE A 108 -3.95 -5.09 -19.79
C ILE A 108 -3.75 -4.11 -20.95
N GLU A 109 -4.79 -3.33 -21.26
CA GLU A 109 -4.73 -2.29 -22.30
C GLU A 109 -3.76 -1.17 -21.90
N ALA A 110 -2.84 -0.82 -22.81
CA ALA A 110 -1.86 0.23 -22.57
C ALA A 110 -2.53 1.60 -22.43
N GLY A 111 -2.14 2.36 -21.40
CA GLY A 111 -2.71 3.68 -21.13
C GLY A 111 -4.09 3.65 -20.45
N SER A 112 -4.61 2.46 -20.12
CA SER A 112 -5.81 2.32 -19.29
C SER A 112 -5.53 2.64 -17.81
N SER A 113 -6.59 2.88 -17.05
CA SER A 113 -6.55 3.14 -15.61
C SER A 113 -7.63 2.37 -14.86
N ALA A 114 -7.29 1.86 -13.68
CA ALA A 114 -8.29 1.36 -12.74
C ALA A 114 -8.94 2.53 -12.01
N GLU A 115 -10.24 2.76 -12.22
CA GLU A 115 -10.98 3.92 -11.67
C GLU A 115 -11.70 3.62 -10.34
N ASP A 116 -11.25 2.62 -9.58
CA ASP A 116 -11.87 2.23 -8.30
C ASP A 116 -10.85 1.91 -7.20
N ILE A 117 -11.35 1.67 -5.99
CA ILE A 117 -10.56 1.38 -4.79
C ILE A 117 -9.92 -0.01 -4.91
N ILE A 118 -8.60 -0.01 -4.91
CA ILE A 118 -7.77 -1.21 -4.75
C ILE A 118 -6.94 -1.02 -3.48
N HIS A 119 -6.95 -2.03 -2.61
CA HIS A 119 -6.14 -2.06 -1.39
C HIS A 119 -5.04 -3.10 -1.52
N VAL A 120 -3.89 -2.91 -0.86
CA VAL A 120 -2.76 -3.86 -0.93
C VAL A 120 -3.15 -5.29 -0.50
N SER A 121 -4.13 -5.43 0.40
CA SER A 121 -4.67 -6.75 0.78
C SER A 121 -5.37 -7.48 -0.37
N ASP A 122 -5.91 -6.75 -1.36
CA ASP A 122 -6.60 -7.33 -2.51
C ASP A 122 -5.65 -8.08 -3.42
N LEU A 123 -4.36 -7.71 -3.42
CA LEU A 123 -3.34 -8.36 -4.23
C LEU A 123 -3.19 -9.84 -3.85
N PHE A 124 -3.32 -10.17 -2.57
CA PHE A 124 -3.24 -11.56 -2.10
C PHE A 124 -4.32 -12.45 -2.75
N THR A 125 -5.59 -12.05 -2.66
CA THR A 125 -6.71 -12.79 -3.25
C THR A 125 -6.72 -12.74 -4.78
N THR A 126 -6.38 -11.59 -5.35
CA THR A 126 -6.35 -11.42 -6.81
C THR A 126 -5.26 -12.30 -7.43
N PHE A 127 -4.04 -12.27 -6.89
CA PHE A 127 -2.94 -13.10 -7.40
C PHE A 127 -3.14 -14.58 -7.10
N ALA A 128 -3.71 -14.95 -5.96
CA ALA A 128 -4.11 -16.34 -5.71
C ALA A 128 -5.09 -16.85 -6.78
N ARG A 129 -6.02 -16.00 -7.24
CA ARG A 129 -6.94 -16.35 -8.32
C ARG A 129 -6.26 -16.43 -9.68
N LEU A 130 -5.39 -15.48 -10.03
CA LEU A 130 -4.66 -15.50 -11.31
C LEU A 130 -3.67 -16.67 -11.41
N ALA A 131 -3.12 -17.10 -10.29
CA ALA A 131 -2.22 -18.25 -10.20
C ALA A 131 -2.93 -19.61 -10.03
N ASP A 132 -4.27 -19.65 -10.12
CA ASP A 132 -5.08 -20.84 -9.87
C ASP A 132 -4.80 -21.52 -8.50
N ALA A 133 -4.53 -20.69 -7.48
CA ALA A 133 -4.08 -21.09 -6.15
C ALA A 133 -5.11 -20.77 -5.04
N THR A 134 -6.38 -20.59 -5.40
CA THR A 134 -7.42 -20.18 -4.43
C THR A 134 -7.69 -21.23 -3.34
N ASP A 135 -7.41 -22.50 -3.60
CA ASP A 135 -7.48 -23.56 -2.59
C ASP A 135 -6.43 -23.42 -1.48
N GLY A 136 -5.33 -22.69 -1.75
CA GLY A 136 -4.31 -22.36 -0.76
C GLY A 136 -4.68 -21.18 0.14
N VAL A 137 -5.77 -20.46 -0.14
CA VAL A 137 -6.21 -19.33 0.69
C VAL A 137 -6.80 -19.86 2.01
N PRO A 138 -6.27 -19.44 3.18
CA PRO A 138 -6.75 -19.93 4.47
C PRO A 138 -8.23 -19.64 4.71
N ARG A 139 -8.97 -20.66 5.18
CA ARG A 139 -10.40 -20.58 5.51
C ARG A 139 -10.70 -20.53 7.01
N ASP A 140 -9.66 -20.57 7.83
CA ASP A 140 -9.72 -20.57 9.30
C ASP A 140 -9.70 -19.15 9.92
N ARG A 141 -9.61 -18.12 9.08
CA ARG A 141 -9.50 -16.71 9.48
C ARG A 141 -10.15 -15.79 8.46
N VAL A 142 -10.30 -14.52 8.84
CA VAL A 142 -10.72 -13.47 7.92
C VAL A 142 -9.55 -13.14 6.99
N ILE A 143 -9.85 -13.11 5.68
CA ILE A 143 -8.97 -12.59 4.65
C ILE A 143 -9.62 -11.31 4.13
N ASP A 144 -9.00 -10.15 4.38
CA ASP A 144 -9.57 -8.85 4.01
C ASP A 144 -9.50 -8.56 2.50
N GLY A 145 -8.62 -9.27 1.79
CA GLY A 145 -8.45 -9.14 0.35
C GLY A 145 -9.72 -9.50 -0.42
N VAL A 146 -10.01 -8.69 -1.43
CA VAL A 146 -11.08 -8.92 -2.41
C VAL A 146 -10.45 -9.18 -3.77
N ASP A 147 -11.07 -10.04 -4.59
CA ASP A 147 -10.63 -10.28 -5.97
C ASP A 147 -10.95 -9.08 -6.87
N GLN A 148 -9.89 -8.42 -7.35
CA GLN A 148 -9.92 -7.25 -8.23
C GLN A 148 -9.63 -7.59 -9.70
N SER A 149 -9.62 -8.88 -10.09
CA SER A 149 -9.33 -9.26 -11.48
C SER A 149 -10.28 -8.61 -12.50
N GLY A 150 -11.53 -8.33 -12.09
CA GLY A 150 -12.52 -7.67 -12.94
C GLY A 150 -12.11 -6.23 -13.29
N VAL A 151 -11.73 -5.45 -12.28
CA VAL A 151 -11.25 -4.06 -12.48
C VAL A 151 -9.91 -4.05 -13.23
N LEU A 152 -9.00 -4.93 -12.83
CA LEU A 152 -7.64 -4.91 -13.38
C LEU A 152 -7.54 -5.46 -14.81
N LEU A 153 -8.37 -6.44 -15.18
CA LEU A 153 -8.18 -7.20 -16.43
C LEU A 153 -9.38 -7.19 -17.37
N LEU A 154 -10.60 -6.95 -16.86
CA LEU A 154 -11.84 -7.05 -17.65
C LEU A 154 -12.45 -5.68 -17.96
N GLY A 155 -11.82 -4.59 -17.54
CA GLY A 155 -12.30 -3.23 -17.74
C GLY A 155 -13.55 -2.89 -16.92
N GLU A 156 -13.81 -3.61 -15.82
CA GLU A 156 -14.89 -3.24 -14.89
C GLU A 156 -14.56 -1.88 -14.26
N THR A 157 -15.51 -0.96 -14.30
CA THR A 157 -15.37 0.39 -13.71
C THR A 157 -15.77 0.44 -12.23
N HIS A 158 -16.33 -0.66 -11.71
CA HIS A 158 -16.77 -0.79 -10.33
C HIS A 158 -16.27 -2.13 -9.78
N GLY A 159 -15.29 -2.06 -8.90
CA GLY A 159 -14.74 -3.17 -8.17
C GLY A 159 -15.65 -3.64 -7.05
N ARG A 160 -15.22 -4.74 -6.45
CA ARG A 160 -15.93 -5.38 -5.33
C ARG A 160 -15.59 -4.74 -3.98
N ARG A 161 -14.71 -3.74 -3.97
CA ARG A 161 -14.30 -2.99 -2.79
C ARG A 161 -14.83 -1.57 -2.89
N ASP A 162 -15.68 -1.22 -1.94
CA ASP A 162 -16.20 0.15 -1.81
C ASP A 162 -15.80 0.81 -0.47
N TYR A 163 -14.91 0.17 0.30
CA TYR A 163 -14.44 0.67 1.58
C TYR A 163 -13.03 0.22 1.96
N VAL A 164 -12.41 1.00 2.86
CA VAL A 164 -11.12 0.70 3.50
C VAL A 164 -11.17 1.11 4.97
N HIS A 165 -10.69 0.25 5.87
CA HIS A 165 -10.44 0.57 7.27
C HIS A 165 -8.97 0.93 7.43
N ILE A 166 -8.67 2.16 7.89
CA ILE A 166 -7.32 2.69 7.97
C ILE A 166 -6.89 2.79 9.44
N TYR A 167 -5.79 2.10 9.74
CA TYR A 167 -5.19 2.02 11.06
C TYR A 167 -3.93 2.87 11.15
N GLU A 168 -3.75 3.49 12.32
CA GLU A 168 -2.49 4.10 12.76
C GLU A 168 -2.02 3.32 13.98
N GLY A 169 -1.00 2.47 13.80
CA GLY A 169 -0.67 1.44 14.78
C GLY A 169 -1.90 0.56 15.09
N PRO A 170 -2.26 0.35 16.37
CA PRO A 170 -3.42 -0.48 16.73
C PRO A 170 -4.77 0.28 16.63
N LEU A 171 -4.75 1.59 16.36
CA LEU A 171 -5.94 2.43 16.43
C LEU A 171 -6.58 2.58 15.05
N LEU A 172 -7.86 2.22 14.93
CA LEU A 172 -8.65 2.55 13.74
C LEU A 172 -8.89 4.06 13.73
N LYS A 173 -8.28 4.78 12.79
CA LYS A 173 -8.36 6.25 12.71
C LYS A 173 -9.28 6.74 11.61
N SER A 174 -9.45 5.98 10.54
CA SER A 174 -10.28 6.41 9.42
C SER A 174 -10.99 5.26 8.74
N VAL A 175 -12.12 5.59 8.13
CA VAL A 175 -12.84 4.68 7.25
C VAL A 175 -13.14 5.41 5.94
N VAL A 176 -12.79 4.78 4.83
CA VAL A 176 -13.17 5.22 3.49
C VAL A 176 -14.41 4.43 3.07
N LYS A 177 -15.38 5.10 2.45
CA LYS A 177 -16.55 4.53 1.79
C LYS A 177 -16.81 5.30 0.50
N ASN A 178 -16.60 4.66 -0.64
CA ASN A 178 -16.55 5.31 -1.95
C ASN A 178 -15.59 6.52 -1.90
N LYS A 179 -16.02 7.68 -2.37
CA LYS A 179 -15.28 8.93 -2.31
C LYS A 179 -15.24 9.61 -0.93
N TYR A 180 -15.91 9.07 0.09
CA TYR A 180 -15.98 9.71 1.40
C TYR A 180 -15.02 9.07 2.38
N LYS A 181 -14.30 9.89 3.13
CA LYS A 181 -13.44 9.45 4.24
C LYS A 181 -13.89 10.09 5.54
N MET A 182 -14.16 9.27 6.54
CA MET A 182 -14.44 9.72 7.90
C MET A 182 -13.19 9.56 8.76
N HIS A 183 -12.74 10.65 9.37
CA HIS A 183 -11.79 10.60 10.49
C HIS A 183 -12.59 10.27 11.75
N LEU A 184 -12.29 9.12 12.35
CA LEU A 184 -12.99 8.66 13.52
C LEU A 184 -12.61 9.54 14.71
N PRO A 185 -13.58 9.97 15.53
CA PRO A 185 -13.28 10.76 16.71
C PRO A 185 -12.58 9.88 17.75
N PRO A 186 -11.81 10.47 18.68
CA PRO A 186 -11.16 9.72 19.75
C PRO A 186 -12.16 8.85 20.53
N PRO A 187 -11.75 7.70 21.07
CA PRO A 187 -12.62 6.87 21.90
C PRO A 187 -13.33 7.67 22.99
N GLY A 188 -14.66 7.49 23.11
CA GLY A 188 -15.50 8.21 24.07
C GLY A 188 -15.99 9.60 23.62
N SER A 189 -15.55 10.10 22.47
CA SER A 189 -16.03 11.36 21.91
C SER A 189 -17.38 11.22 21.19
N ASN A 190 -18.11 12.32 21.03
CA ASN A 190 -19.38 12.33 20.29
C ASN A 190 -19.14 12.02 18.79
N PRO A 191 -19.79 10.99 18.21
CA PRO A 191 -19.66 10.65 16.79
C PRO A 191 -20.00 11.79 15.82
N ILE A 192 -20.82 12.76 16.23
CA ILE A 192 -21.17 13.95 15.42
C ILE A 192 -19.94 14.84 15.16
N ALA A 193 -18.92 14.77 16.01
CA ALA A 193 -17.67 15.51 15.83
C ALA A 193 -16.72 14.90 14.80
N ALA A 194 -17.07 13.76 14.18
CA ALA A 194 -16.27 13.14 13.15
C ALA A 194 -16.17 14.04 11.91
N SER A 195 -14.94 14.35 11.50
CA SER A 195 -14.68 15.04 10.24
C SER A 195 -14.90 14.07 9.08
N ILE A 196 -15.68 14.49 8.08
CA ILE A 196 -15.90 13.72 6.86
C ILE A 196 -15.37 14.53 5.67
N PHE A 197 -14.69 13.89 4.74
CA PHE A 197 -14.08 14.53 3.57
C PHE A 197 -14.61 13.86 2.30
N ASP A 198 -14.90 14.66 1.27
CA ASP A 198 -15.14 14.17 -0.10
C ASP A 198 -13.79 14.17 -0.83
N LEU A 199 -13.15 13.00 -0.93
CA LEU A 199 -11.79 12.83 -1.45
C LEU A 199 -11.65 13.25 -2.91
N TYR A 200 -12.75 13.31 -3.67
CA TYR A 200 -12.70 13.76 -5.07
C TYR A 200 -12.67 15.29 -5.17
N ARG A 201 -13.16 15.99 -4.14
CA ARG A 201 -13.19 17.46 -4.09
C ARG A 201 -12.13 18.06 -3.17
N ASP A 202 -11.68 17.29 -2.20
CA ASP A 202 -10.69 17.67 -1.19
C ASP A 202 -9.71 16.52 -0.93
N PRO A 203 -8.84 16.19 -1.90
CA PRO A 203 -7.85 15.10 -1.76
C PRO A 203 -6.82 15.36 -0.66
N ARG A 204 -6.67 16.62 -0.22
CA ARG A 204 -5.79 17.00 0.90
C ARG A 204 -6.46 16.89 2.28
N GLU A 205 -7.74 16.52 2.34
CA GLU A 205 -8.52 16.43 3.58
C GLU A 205 -8.46 17.73 4.42
N SER A 206 -8.43 18.88 3.72
CA SER A 206 -8.22 20.20 4.32
C SER A 206 -9.52 20.88 4.77
N ARG A 207 -10.66 20.46 4.20
CA ARG A 207 -11.97 21.13 4.34
C ARG A 207 -13.04 20.06 4.56
N PRO A 208 -13.32 19.68 5.81
CA PRO A 208 -14.36 18.70 6.10
C PRO A 208 -15.72 19.22 5.60
N ILE A 209 -16.53 18.30 5.08
CA ILE A 209 -17.93 18.60 4.77
C ILE A 209 -18.67 18.87 6.08
N ASP A 210 -19.72 19.69 5.99
CA ASP A 210 -20.57 20.04 7.13
C ASP A 210 -21.20 18.78 7.76
N SER A 211 -20.64 18.33 8.89
CA SER A 211 -21.03 17.09 9.55
C SER A 211 -22.47 17.14 10.09
N ILE A 212 -23.05 18.33 10.30
CA ILE A 212 -24.45 18.46 10.71
C ILE A 212 -25.39 18.18 9.54
N LYS A 213 -25.01 18.60 8.32
CA LYS A 213 -25.80 18.34 7.11
C LYS A 213 -25.71 16.89 6.64
N TYR A 214 -24.52 16.30 6.70
CA TYR A 214 -24.27 14.96 6.13
C TYR A 214 -24.21 13.85 7.19
N GLY A 215 -23.91 14.17 8.44
CA GLY A 215 -23.83 13.21 9.54
C GLY A 215 -25.09 12.39 9.76
N PRO A 216 -26.31 12.98 9.73
CA PRO A 216 -27.55 12.21 9.86
C PRO A 216 -27.76 11.14 8.78
N TRP A 217 -27.25 11.36 7.57
CA TRP A 217 -27.42 10.43 6.44
C TRP A 217 -26.23 9.46 6.28
N GLY A 218 -24.99 9.96 6.41
CA GLY A 218 -23.76 9.19 6.20
C GLY A 218 -23.15 8.63 7.47
N GLY A 219 -23.27 9.32 8.61
CA GLY A 219 -22.60 8.95 9.86
C GLY A 219 -23.04 7.59 10.40
N GLY A 220 -24.33 7.27 10.30
CA GLY A 220 -24.85 5.95 10.66
C GLY A 220 -24.26 4.80 9.84
N GLN A 221 -23.94 5.04 8.57
CA GLN A 221 -23.33 4.03 7.70
C GLN A 221 -21.90 3.72 8.12
N PHE A 222 -21.09 4.76 8.36
CA PHE A 222 -19.73 4.61 8.89
C PHE A 222 -19.73 3.94 10.27
N ALA A 223 -20.59 4.37 11.19
CA ALA A 223 -20.72 3.75 12.50
C ALA A 223 -21.12 2.27 12.40
N GLY A 224 -22.03 1.92 11.49
CA GLY A 224 -22.41 0.54 11.21
C GLY A 224 -21.25 -0.29 10.66
N MET A 225 -20.44 0.27 9.76
CA MET A 225 -19.23 -0.39 9.23
C MET A 225 -18.22 -0.67 10.34
N VAL A 226 -17.90 0.35 11.15
CA VAL A 226 -16.98 0.21 12.30
C VAL A 226 -17.50 -0.83 13.28
N LYS A 227 -18.80 -0.80 13.62
CA LYS A 227 -19.41 -1.78 14.53
C LYS A 227 -19.29 -3.20 14.00
N ARG A 228 -19.56 -3.43 12.71
CA ARG A 228 -19.40 -4.75 12.07
C ARG A 228 -17.95 -5.20 12.08
N HIS A 229 -17.02 -4.32 11.69
CA HIS A 229 -15.59 -4.60 11.67
C HIS A 229 -15.08 -5.01 13.05
N MET A 230 -15.42 -4.25 14.10
CA MET A 230 -15.04 -4.57 15.48
C MET A 230 -15.69 -5.86 15.98
N ALA A 231 -16.95 -6.15 15.62
CA ALA A 231 -17.60 -7.41 15.95
C ALA A 231 -16.91 -8.61 15.27
N TYR A 232 -16.47 -8.45 14.01
CA TYR A 232 -15.67 -9.47 13.32
C TYR A 232 -14.34 -9.69 14.00
N LYS A 233 -13.62 -8.62 14.39
CA LYS A 233 -12.37 -8.74 15.16
C LYS A 233 -12.57 -9.38 16.53
N GLN A 234 -13.73 -9.19 17.17
CA GLN A 234 -14.03 -9.90 18.42
C GLN A 234 -14.20 -11.42 18.18
N LYS A 235 -14.83 -11.80 17.07
CA LYS A 235 -15.05 -13.21 16.69
C LYS A 235 -13.78 -13.88 16.12
N TYR A 236 -13.00 -13.13 15.36
CA TYR A 236 -11.76 -13.53 14.70
C TYR A 236 -10.66 -12.51 15.05
N PRO A 237 -10.02 -12.66 16.22
CA PRO A 237 -9.02 -11.71 16.70
C PRO A 237 -7.82 -11.55 15.76
N ASP A 238 -7.24 -10.33 15.77
CA ASP A 238 -5.99 -10.06 15.06
C ASP A 238 -4.91 -11.03 15.53
N ARG A 239 -4.14 -11.56 14.58
CA ARG A 239 -2.99 -12.39 14.92
C ARG A 239 -1.85 -11.48 15.42
N PRO A 240 -1.13 -11.88 16.47
CA PRO A 240 0.06 -11.14 16.87
C PRO A 240 1.12 -11.21 15.76
N PRO A 241 2.06 -10.26 15.71
CA PRO A 241 3.24 -10.39 14.86
C PRO A 241 3.90 -11.75 15.07
N VAL A 242 4.17 -12.44 13.96
CA VAL A 242 4.87 -13.72 13.95
C VAL A 242 6.31 -13.51 13.49
N TYR A 243 7.23 -14.13 14.21
CA TYR A 243 8.66 -14.12 13.89
C TYR A 243 9.05 -15.56 13.55
N ASP A 244 9.34 -15.82 12.29
CA ASP A 244 9.82 -17.11 11.81
C ASP A 244 10.83 -16.88 10.69
N MET A 245 11.48 -17.96 10.23
CA MET A 245 12.34 -17.89 9.06
C MET A 245 11.54 -17.41 7.84
N PRO A 246 12.01 -16.37 7.11
CA PRO A 246 11.37 -15.96 5.87
C PRO A 246 11.22 -17.13 4.90
N TYR A 247 10.10 -17.16 4.17
CA TYR A 247 9.75 -18.21 3.21
C TYR A 247 9.57 -19.63 3.77
N LYS A 248 9.55 -19.81 5.09
CA LYS A 248 9.27 -21.12 5.70
C LYS A 248 7.91 -21.66 5.25
N GLY A 249 7.89 -22.92 4.84
CA GLY A 249 6.70 -23.60 4.35
C GLY A 249 6.46 -23.46 2.84
N ILE A 250 7.30 -22.71 2.12
CA ILE A 250 7.27 -22.67 0.65
C ILE A 250 8.09 -23.86 0.10
N GLU A 251 7.42 -24.80 -0.56
CA GLU A 251 8.05 -26.03 -1.06
C GLU A 251 8.99 -25.79 -2.25
N ASN A 252 8.65 -24.83 -3.12
CA ASN A 252 9.32 -24.60 -4.41
C ASN A 252 10.24 -23.38 -4.39
N LEU A 253 11.05 -23.21 -3.33
CA LEU A 253 12.04 -22.14 -3.29
C LEU A 253 13.21 -22.41 -4.24
N ARG A 254 13.49 -21.43 -5.10
CA ARG A 254 14.64 -21.46 -6.01
C ARG A 254 15.96 -21.52 -5.23
N PRO A 255 17.00 -22.19 -5.74
CA PRO A 255 18.32 -22.23 -5.09
C PRO A 255 18.89 -20.85 -4.75
N GLU A 256 18.70 -19.87 -5.63
CA GLU A 256 19.14 -18.49 -5.45
C GLU A 256 18.42 -17.83 -4.27
N THR A 257 17.12 -18.08 -4.11
CA THR A 257 16.33 -17.58 -2.98
C THR A 257 16.78 -18.21 -1.66
N LYS A 258 17.14 -19.50 -1.66
CA LYS A 258 17.70 -20.17 -0.47
C LYS A 258 19.03 -19.53 -0.07
N LYS A 259 19.92 -19.29 -1.04
CA LYS A 259 21.20 -18.62 -0.80
C LYS A 259 21.03 -17.18 -0.30
N LEU A 260 20.08 -16.43 -0.86
CA LEU A 260 19.75 -15.08 -0.38
C LEU A 260 19.27 -15.11 1.07
N LEU A 261 18.44 -16.10 1.43
CA LEU A 261 17.99 -16.30 2.80
C LEU A 261 19.15 -16.58 3.75
N GLU A 262 20.10 -17.44 3.36
CA GLU A 262 21.31 -17.70 4.16
C GLU A 262 22.09 -16.41 4.44
N ILE A 263 22.29 -15.57 3.43
CA ILE A 263 22.99 -14.28 3.56
C ILE A 263 22.20 -13.32 4.47
N PHE A 264 20.89 -13.19 4.24
CA PHE A 264 20.01 -12.35 5.05
C PHE A 264 20.09 -12.73 6.54
N MET A 265 20.08 -14.03 6.83
CA MET A 265 20.17 -14.54 8.20
C MET A 265 21.52 -14.26 8.88
N LEU A 266 22.62 -14.14 8.11
CA LEU A 266 23.92 -13.73 8.65
C LEU A 266 23.93 -12.26 9.11
N GLY A 267 23.14 -11.40 8.46
CA GLY A 267 23.05 -9.97 8.77
C GLY A 267 22.15 -9.63 9.96
N LEU A 268 21.32 -10.58 10.42
CA LEU A 268 20.43 -10.34 11.56
C LEU A 268 21.19 -10.43 12.90
N PRO A 269 20.79 -9.61 13.90
CA PRO A 269 21.29 -9.76 15.26
C PRO A 269 21.01 -11.19 15.75
N GLN A 270 22.08 -11.93 16.07
CA GLN A 270 21.95 -13.25 16.66
C GLN A 270 21.41 -13.08 18.10
N LYS A 271 20.35 -13.83 18.44
CA LYS A 271 19.75 -13.81 19.77
C LYS A 271 20.63 -14.47 20.82
#